data_AF-A0A0M9EFW8-F1
#
_entry.id   AF-A0A0M9EFW8-F1
#
_cell.length_a   1.000
_cell.length_b   1.000
_cell.length_c   1.000
_cell.angle_alpha   90.00
_cell.angle_beta   90.00
_cell.angle_gamma   90.00
#
_symmetry.space_group_name_H-M   'P 1'
#
loop_
_entity.id
_entity.type
_entity.pdbx_description
1 polymer ?
#
loop_
_entity_poly.entity_id
_entity_poly.type
_entity_poly.pdbx_seq_one_letter_code
_entity_poly.pdbx_strand_id
1 'polypeptide(L)' 'MTKNYDRVLKAMSLCLIEIRANENLKKAQIYADVFHNVPGCIQAGLTEAVIIERALDIAERHKARHIFERYF' A
#
# COMPACT_ATOMS: atom_id res chain seq x y z
N MET A 1 -0.69 -13.59 20.43
CA MET A 1 0.31 -13.19 19.42
C MET A 1 -0.11 -11.84 18.88
N THR A 2 0.62 -10.78 19.20
CA THR A 2 0.31 -9.41 18.75
C THR A 2 0.60 -9.34 17.25
N LYS A 3 -0.37 -8.89 16.44
CA LYS A 3 -0.14 -8.72 15.00
C LYS A 3 0.85 -7.57 14.80
N ASN A 4 1.93 -7.83 14.05
CA ASN A 4 2.90 -6.82 13.65
C ASN A 4 2.54 -6.33 12.25
N TYR A 5 2.50 -5.01 12.06
CA TYR A 5 2.19 -4.35 10.80
C TYR A 5 3.29 -3.35 10.38
N ASP A 6 4.49 -3.45 10.93
CA ASP A 6 5.55 -2.45 10.77
C ASP A 6 5.91 -2.23 9.28
N ARG A 7 5.99 -3.31 8.49
CA ARG A 7 6.26 -3.20 7.04
C ARG A 7 5.11 -2.51 6.32
N VAL A 8 3.88 -2.88 6.66
CA VAL A 8 2.66 -2.29 6.10
C VAL A 8 2.58 -0.79 6.40
N LEU A 9 2.81 -0.38 7.65
CA LEU A 9 2.78 1.01 8.07
C LEU A 9 3.92 1.83 7.45
N LYS A 10 5.11 1.23 7.29
CA LYS A 10 6.22 1.85 6.55
C LYS A 10 5.85 2.06 5.08
N ALA A 11 5.30 1.05 4.41
CA ALA A 11 4.86 1.16 3.02
C ALA A 11 3.77 2.22 2.84
N MET A 12 2.79 2.29 3.75
CA MET A 12 1.79 3.35 3.76
C MET A 12 2.42 4.74 3.89
N SER A 13 3.43 4.90 4.75
CA SER A 13 4.13 6.17 4.91
C SER A 13 4.83 6.60 3.62
N LEU A 14 5.46 5.65 2.91
CA LEU A 14 6.06 5.91 1.59
C LEU A 14 5.00 6.28 0.55
N CYS A 15 3.86 5.57 0.52
CA CYS A 15 2.75 5.92 -0.36
C CYS A 15 2.26 7.36 -0.11
N LEU A 16 2.13 7.78 1.15
CA LEU A 16 1.72 9.15 1.49
C LEU A 16 2.73 10.20 1.00
N ILE A 17 4.03 9.93 1.14
CA ILE A 17 5.10 10.79 0.61
C ILE A 17 4.98 10.90 -0.92
N GLU A 18 4.85 9.77 -1.60
CA GLU A 18 4.71 9.72 -3.05
C GLU A 18 3.46 10.46 -3.52
N ILE A 19 2.29 10.28 -2.89
CA ILE A 19 1.06 11.03 -3.23
C ILE A 19 1.31 12.55 -3.18
N ARG A 20 2.03 13.02 -2.16
CA ARG A 20 2.29 14.45 -1.95
C ARG A 20 3.37 15.02 -2.86
N ALA A 21 4.36 14.21 -3.22
CA ALA A 21 5.51 14.64 -4.00
C ALA A 21 5.32 14.45 -5.52
N ASN A 22 4.35 13.64 -5.94
CA ASN A 22 4.18 13.31 -7.35
C ASN A 22 3.36 14.36 -8.11
N GLU A 23 3.98 15.02 -9.07
CA GLU A 23 3.30 15.96 -9.98
C GLU A 23 2.44 15.23 -11.02
N ASN A 24 2.68 13.93 -11.24
CA ASN A 24 1.86 13.13 -12.13
C ASN A 24 0.63 12.59 -11.38
N LEU A 25 -0.52 13.21 -11.63
CA LEU A 25 -1.80 12.87 -11.00
C LEU A 25 -2.14 11.38 -11.13
N LYS A 26 -1.87 10.75 -12.28
CA LYS A 26 -2.16 9.32 -12.49
C LYS A 26 -1.30 8.46 -11.57
N LYS A 27 -0.02 8.78 -11.38
CA LYS A 27 0.85 8.07 -10.42
C LYS A 27 0.38 8.29 -8.99
N ALA A 28 0.04 9.53 -8.62
CA ALA A 28 -0.50 9.86 -7.30
C ALA A 28 -1.76 9.05 -6.98
N GLN A 29 -2.66 8.87 -7.95
CA GLN A 29 -3.86 8.04 -7.79
C GLN A 29 -3.55 6.58 -7.48
N ILE A 30 -2.54 5.98 -8.13
CA ILE A 30 -2.13 4.59 -7.86
C ILE A 30 -1.67 4.43 -6.40
N TYR A 31 -0.83 5.36 -5.91
CA TYR A 31 -0.40 5.34 -4.52
C TYR A 31 -1.55 5.59 -3.55
N ALA A 32 -2.49 6.48 -3.88
CA ALA A 32 -3.68 6.73 -3.09
C ALA A 32 -4.59 5.50 -3.01
N ASP A 33 -4.73 4.75 -4.11
CA ASP A 33 -5.51 3.51 -4.17
C ASP A 33 -4.96 2.46 -3.20
N VAL A 34 -3.65 2.24 -3.22
CA VAL A 34 -3.01 1.32 -2.28
C VAL A 34 -3.15 1.83 -0.83
N PHE A 35 -2.88 3.13 -0.60
CA PHE A 35 -2.91 3.73 0.73
C PHE A 35 -4.27 3.62 1.43
N HIS A 36 -5.38 3.90 0.75
CA HIS A 36 -6.69 3.96 1.40
C HIS A 36 -7.33 2.58 1.68
N ASN A 37 -6.91 1.52 0.99
CA ASN A 37 -7.45 0.17 1.18
C ASN A 37 -6.80 -0.59 2.34
N VAL A 38 -5.56 -0.25 2.69
CA VAL A 38 -4.80 -0.93 3.76
C VAL A 38 -5.41 -0.74 5.16
N PRO A 39 -5.88 0.46 5.59
CA PRO A 39 -6.48 0.66 6.91
C PRO A 39 -7.65 -0.28 7.23
N GLY A 40 -8.54 -0.50 6.27
CA GLY A 40 -9.67 -1.43 6.46
C GLY A 40 -9.22 -2.87 6.68
N CYS A 41 -8.10 -3.26 6.08
CA CYS A 41 -7.52 -4.60 6.27
C CYS A 41 -6.87 -4.76 7.66
N ILE A 42 -6.20 -3.72 8.16
CA ILE A 42 -5.67 -3.67 9.54
C ILE A 42 -6.82 -3.77 10.54
N GLN A 43 -7.89 -2.99 10.35
CA GLN A 43 -9.07 -2.99 11.21
C GLN A 43 -9.76 -4.35 11.23
N ALA A 44 -9.88 -5.01 10.08
CA ALA A 44 -10.40 -6.38 9.97
C ALA A 44 -9.49 -7.43 10.61
N GLY A 45 -8.30 -7.05 11.08
CA GLY A 45 -7.34 -7.98 11.67
C GLY A 45 -6.78 -8.97 10.66
N LEU A 46 -6.58 -8.59 9.40
CA LEU A 46 -5.89 -9.46 8.45
C LEU A 46 -4.40 -9.60 8.86
N THR A 47 -3.75 -10.67 8.43
CA THR A 47 -2.31 -10.85 8.67
C THR A 47 -1.50 -9.91 7.78
N GLU A 48 -0.27 -9.57 8.20
CA GLU A 48 0.62 -8.71 7.41
C GLU A 48 0.75 -9.20 5.96
N ALA A 49 1.00 -10.48 5.75
CA ALA A 49 1.12 -11.07 4.41
C ALA A 49 -0.14 -10.90 3.54
N VAL A 50 -1.34 -11.04 4.12
CA VAL A 50 -2.61 -10.85 3.39
C VAL A 50 -2.81 -9.39 3.02
N ILE A 51 -2.42 -8.47 3.91
CA ILE A 51 -2.50 -7.03 3.64
C ILE A 51 -1.54 -6.64 2.51
N ILE A 52 -0.30 -7.16 2.54
CA ILE A 52 0.71 -6.94 1.51
C ILE A 52 0.20 -7.43 0.16
N GLU A 53 -0.29 -8.67 0.07
CA GLU A 53 -0.77 -9.19 -1.22
C GLU A 53 -1.96 -8.39 -1.76
N ARG A 54 -2.90 -7.98 -0.90
CA ARG A 54 -3.99 -7.07 -1.30
C ARG A 54 -3.47 -5.73 -1.85
N ALA A 55 -2.46 -5.16 -1.22
CA ALA A 55 -1.84 -3.93 -1.71
C ALA A 55 -1.20 -4.13 -3.08
N LEU A 56 -0.51 -5.26 -3.28
CA LEU A 56 0.11 -5.61 -4.56
C LEU A 56 -0.94 -5.90 -5.65
N ASP A 57 -2.05 -6.56 -5.33
CA ASP A 57 -3.18 -6.79 -6.25
C ASP A 57 -3.82 -5.48 -6.72
N ILE A 58 -3.97 -4.50 -5.81
CA ILE A 58 -4.48 -3.17 -6.15
C ILE A 58 -3.52 -2.46 -7.10
N ALA A 59 -2.21 -2.52 -6.82
CA ALA A 59 -1.19 -1.97 -7.71
C ALA A 59 -1.16 -2.67 -9.08
N GLU A 60 -1.41 -3.97 -9.14
CA GLU A 60 -1.43 -4.75 -10.38
C GLU A 60 -2.58 -4.36 -11.31
N ARG A 61 -3.73 -3.92 -10.77
CA ARG A 61 -4.82 -3.33 -11.58
C ARG A 61 -4.35 -2.12 -12.39
N HIS A 62 -3.30 -1.46 -11.92
CA HIS A 62 -2.64 -0.33 -12.58
C HIS A 62 -1.34 -0.72 -13.31
N LYS A 63 -1.03 -2.02 -13.42
CA LYS A 63 0.23 -2.57 -13.95
C LYS A 63 1.47 -2.03 -13.23
N ALA A 64 1.32 -1.75 -11.93
CA ALA A 64 2.29 -1.04 -11.12
C ALA A 64 2.84 -1.88 -9.96
N ARG A 65 2.56 -3.20 -9.90
CA ARG A 65 2.98 -4.08 -8.79
C ARG A 65 4.48 -3.96 -8.47
N HIS A 66 5.34 -3.97 -9.50
CA HIS A 66 6.79 -3.80 -9.38
C HIS A 66 7.23 -2.53 -8.61
N ILE A 67 6.41 -1.49 -8.59
CA ILE A 67 6.68 -0.24 -7.84
C ILE A 67 6.50 -0.46 -6.33
N PHE A 68 5.60 -1.35 -5.93
CA PHE A 68 5.23 -1.58 -4.53
C PHE A 68 5.95 -2.78 -3.91
N GLU A 69 6.43 -3.73 -4.72
CA GLU A 69 7.25 -4.85 -4.23
C GLU A 69 8.51 -4.39 -3.49
N ARG A 70 9.05 -3.21 -3.84
CA ARG A 70 10.18 -2.58 -3.12
C ARG A 70 9.80 -1.93 -1.78
N TYR A 71 8.51 -1.77 -1.48
CA TYR A 71 8.04 -1.12 -0.24
C TYR A 71 7.75 -2.10 0.88
N PHE A 72 7.53 -3.36 0.56
CA PHE A 72 7.22 -4.41 1.51
C PHE A 72 8.44 -5.29 1.72
#